data_AF-A0A257X8L6-F1
#
_entry.id   AF-A0A257X8L6-F1
#
_cell.length_a   1.000
_cell.length_b   1.000
_cell.length_c   1.000
_cell.angle_alpha   90.00
_cell.angle_beta   90.00
_cell.angle_gamma   90.00
#
_symmetry.space_group_name_H-M   'P 1'
#
loop_
_entity.id
_entity.type
_entity.pdbx_description
1 polymer ?
#
loop_
_entity_poly.entity_id
_entity_poly.type
_entity_poly.pdbx_seq_one_letter_code
_entity_poly.pdbx_strand_id
1 'polypeptide(L)'
;MPLKPLTLLLPALIPSWNFFDVIAPSPRIEYALPPSSKPPKDGWREFRPRPERVPAWAMLGRLLWNPRWNETLFLVSCAERLVNTPTDHSQDEIFSRLAAELRGAPDGADAASWLSFRLVFVSREDEAIQREVLFQSAPRRLADITVR
;
A
#
# COMPACT_ATOMS: atom_id res chain seq x y z
N MET A 1 1.76 5.54 43.30
CA MET A 1 2.87 4.88 42.59
C MET A 1 3.37 5.85 41.52
N PRO A 2 4.63 6.32 41.56
CA PRO A 2 5.01 7.51 40.79
C PRO A 2 5.26 7.16 39.32
N LEU A 3 4.72 7.97 38.41
CA LEU A 3 4.83 7.91 36.94
C LEU A 3 6.27 8.12 36.39
N LYS A 4 7.29 8.16 37.27
CA LYS A 4 8.69 8.47 36.94
C LYS A 4 9.33 7.59 35.86
N PRO A 5 9.06 6.27 35.77
CA PRO A 5 9.63 5.44 34.71
C PRO A 5 9.12 5.86 33.32
N LEU A 6 7.84 6.22 33.22
CA LEU A 6 7.23 6.70 31.97
C LEU A 6 7.86 8.02 31.51
N THR A 7 8.17 8.93 32.44
CA THR A 7 8.81 10.21 32.12
C THR A 7 10.24 10.04 31.58
N LEU A 8 10.96 9.02 32.05
CA LEU A 8 12.32 8.71 31.59
C LEU A 8 12.34 8.00 30.22
N LEU A 9 11.29 7.25 29.89
CA LEU A 9 11.18 6.50 28.62
C LEU A 9 10.56 7.32 27.48
N LEU A 10 9.77 8.36 27.81
CA LEU A 10 9.09 9.20 26.82
C LEU A 10 10.02 9.75 25.72
N PRO A 11 11.23 10.27 26.04
CA PRO A 11 12.16 10.78 25.03
C PRO A 11 12.75 9.67 24.13
N ALA A 12 12.85 8.44 24.63
CA ALA A 12 13.35 7.30 23.86
C ALA A 12 12.25 6.68 22.95
N LEU A 13 10.98 6.86 23.32
CA LEU A 13 9.83 6.36 22.56
C LEU A 13 9.41 7.28 21.42
N ILE A 14 9.71 8.58 21.52
CA ILE A 14 9.39 9.58 20.49
C ILE A 14 10.72 10.19 20.03
N PRO A 15 11.41 9.58 19.04
CA PRO A 15 12.57 10.22 18.44
C PRO A 15 12.15 11.60 17.92
N SER A 16 13.05 12.59 18.02
CA SER A 16 12.73 13.96 17.62
C SER A 16 12.32 13.99 16.14
N TRP A 17 11.23 14.69 15.84
CA TRP A 17 10.72 14.79 14.46
C TRP A 17 11.68 15.56 13.53
N ASN A 18 12.73 16.18 14.09
CA ASN A 18 13.82 16.86 13.39
C ASN A 18 14.78 15.92 12.62
N PHE A 19 14.59 14.60 12.66
CA PHE A 19 15.42 13.67 11.88
C PHE A 19 15.03 13.56 10.39
N PHE A 20 13.86 14.06 9.98
CA PHE A 20 13.38 13.91 8.60
C PHE A 20 13.42 15.25 7.87
N ASP A 21 14.45 15.46 7.06
CA ASP A 21 14.64 16.68 6.26
C ASP A 21 13.62 16.80 5.11
N VAL A 22 13.09 15.68 4.62
CA VAL A 22 12.10 15.64 3.52
C VAL A 22 11.09 14.50 3.73
N ILE A 23 9.80 14.81 3.58
CA ILE A 23 8.73 13.81 3.49
C ILE A 23 8.40 13.60 2.01
N ALA A 24 8.97 12.55 1.42
CA ALA A 24 8.69 12.22 0.02
C ALA A 24 7.27 11.66 -0.16
N PRO A 25 6.64 11.84 -1.33
CA PRO A 25 5.38 11.19 -1.64
C PRO A 25 5.57 9.66 -1.66
N SER A 26 4.68 8.94 -0.97
CA SER A 26 4.72 7.48 -0.92
C SER A 26 3.82 6.87 -2.02
N PRO A 27 4.26 5.80 -2.72
CA PRO A 27 3.47 5.15 -3.75
C PRO A 27 2.16 4.61 -3.19
N ARG A 28 1.07 4.90 -3.89
CA ARG A 28 -0.23 4.25 -3.69
C ARG A 28 -0.41 3.16 -4.75
N ILE A 29 -0.76 1.96 -4.30
CA ILE A 29 -1.10 0.86 -5.19
C ILE A 29 -2.57 0.99 -5.53
N GLU A 30 -2.89 1.06 -6.82
CA GLU A 30 -4.25 0.94 -7.32
C GLU A 30 -4.37 -0.28 -8.20
N TYR A 31 -5.53 -0.92 -8.20
CA TYR A 31 -5.79 -2.10 -9.00
C TYR A 31 -7.10 -1.97 -9.80
N ALA A 32 -7.16 -2.67 -10.92
CA ALA A 32 -8.32 -2.74 -11.79
C ALA A 32 -8.53 -4.20 -12.23
N LEU A 33 -9.79 -4.53 -12.53
CA LEU A 33 -10.21 -5.84 -13.00
C LEU A 33 -10.71 -5.74 -14.45
N PRO A 34 -9.80 -5.63 -15.44
CA PRO A 34 -10.22 -5.49 -16.82
C PRO A 34 -10.90 -6.78 -17.34
N PRO A 35 -11.81 -6.66 -18.32
CA PRO A 35 -12.43 -7.82 -18.96
C PRO A 35 -11.50 -8.55 -19.92
N SER A 36 -10.27 -8.06 -20.15
CA SER A 36 -9.34 -8.61 -21.14
C SER A 36 -7.87 -8.41 -20.72
N SER A 37 -6.95 -9.00 -21.48
CA SER A 37 -5.50 -8.83 -21.32
C SER A 37 -4.97 -7.44 -21.69
N LYS A 38 -5.84 -6.53 -22.16
CA LYS A 38 -5.43 -5.15 -22.48
C LYS A 38 -5.35 -4.30 -21.22
N PRO A 39 -4.32 -3.44 -21.08
CA PRO A 39 -4.21 -2.54 -19.94
C PRO A 39 -5.48 -1.69 -19.78
N PRO A 40 -6.08 -1.64 -18.57
CA PRO A 40 -7.28 -0.85 -18.33
C PRO A 40 -6.97 0.64 -18.44
N LYS A 41 -7.92 1.40 -18.99
CA LYS A 41 -7.89 2.88 -18.96
C LYS A 41 -8.54 3.41 -17.69
N ASP A 42 -9.69 2.84 -17.33
CA ASP A 42 -10.52 3.24 -16.20
C ASP A 42 -10.79 2.07 -15.23
N GLY A 43 -11.53 2.33 -14.15
CA GLY A 43 -11.91 1.30 -13.17
C GLY A 43 -10.86 1.00 -12.10
N TRP A 44 -9.94 1.94 -11.87
CA TRP A 44 -8.90 1.84 -10.85
C TRP A 44 -9.45 2.08 -9.45
N ARG A 45 -9.06 1.22 -8.51
CA ARG A 45 -9.44 1.29 -7.10
C ARG A 45 -8.20 1.25 -6.22
N GLU A 46 -8.16 2.08 -5.18
CA GLU A 46 -7.05 2.11 -4.22
C GLU A 46 -7.01 0.80 -3.41
N PHE A 47 -5.83 0.18 -3.35
CA PHE A 47 -5.60 -1.00 -2.52
C PHE A 47 -5.37 -0.57 -1.08
N ARG A 48 -6.26 -1.00 -0.17
CA ARG A 48 -6.28 -0.64 1.26
C ARG A 48 -6.36 0.89 1.46
N PRO A 49 -7.50 1.53 1.09
CA PRO A 49 -7.67 2.97 1.22
C PRO A 49 -7.46 3.42 2.67
N ARG A 50 -6.86 4.60 2.83
CA ARG A 50 -6.63 5.16 4.16
C ARG A 50 -7.97 5.51 4.80
N PRO A 51 -8.23 5.08 6.05
CA PRO A 51 -9.46 5.48 6.74
C PRO A 51 -9.45 6.99 6.98
N GLU A 52 -10.59 7.65 6.76
CA GLU A 52 -10.75 9.10 6.96
C GLU A 52 -10.53 9.52 8.42
N ARG A 53 -10.87 8.62 9.36
CA ARG A 53 -10.70 8.84 10.79
C ARG A 53 -10.12 7.59 11.43
N VAL A 54 -9.13 7.78 12.30
CA VAL A 54 -8.57 6.73 13.13
C VAL A 54 -8.83 7.10 14.59
N PRO A 55 -9.57 6.29 15.35
CA PRO A 55 -9.81 6.60 16.76
C PRO A 55 -8.53 6.43 17.57
N ALA A 56 -8.37 7.21 18.66
CA ALA A 56 -7.16 7.24 19.46
C ALA A 56 -6.75 5.85 20.01
N TRP A 57 -7.72 5.01 20.40
CA TRP A 57 -7.44 3.65 20.86
C TRP A 57 -6.87 2.75 19.75
N ALA A 58 -7.28 2.95 18.50
CA ALA A 58 -6.72 2.22 17.36
C ALA A 58 -5.29 2.68 17.07
N MET A 59 -4.95 3.94 17.36
CA MET A 59 -3.56 4.41 17.33
C MET A 59 -2.72 3.75 18.43
N LEU A 60 -3.22 3.67 19.67
CA LEU A 60 -2.51 2.99 20.76
C LEU A 60 -2.29 1.50 20.44
N GLY A 61 -3.29 0.83 19.89
CA GLY A 61 -3.16 -0.58 19.48
C GLY A 61 -2.09 -0.82 18.41
N ARG A 62 -1.74 0.18 17.59
CA ARG A 62 -0.66 0.08 16.59
C ARG A 62 0.75 0.13 17.19
N LEU A 63 0.90 0.52 18.45
CA LEU A 63 2.17 0.38 19.17
C LEU A 63 2.49 -1.09 19.47
N LEU A 64 1.49 -1.96 19.43
CA LEU A 64 1.63 -3.41 19.50
C LEU A 64 1.75 -3.99 18.09
N TRP A 65 2.39 -5.17 17.98
CA TRP A 65 2.62 -5.85 16.70
C TRP A 65 1.35 -5.98 15.85
N ASN A 66 1.39 -5.46 14.62
CA ASN A 66 0.28 -5.53 13.67
C ASN A 66 0.74 -6.12 12.33
N PRO A 67 0.48 -7.42 12.04
CA PRO A 67 1.01 -8.09 10.86
C PRO A 67 0.53 -7.47 9.55
N ARG A 68 -0.70 -6.93 9.51
CA ARG A 68 -1.26 -6.27 8.32
C ARG A 68 -0.55 -4.96 7.99
N TRP A 69 -0.04 -4.25 9.01
CA TRP A 69 0.71 -3.03 8.79
C TRP A 69 2.11 -3.32 8.24
N ASN A 70 2.78 -4.36 8.76
CA ASN A 70 4.06 -4.80 8.23
C ASN A 70 3.98 -5.26 6.77
N GLU A 71 2.91 -5.98 6.41
CA GLU A 71 2.65 -6.35 5.01
C GLU A 71 2.45 -5.12 4.13
N THR A 72 1.72 -4.11 4.62
CA THR A 72 1.52 -2.85 3.89
C THR A 72 2.83 -2.12 3.66
N LEU A 73 3.70 -2.03 4.67
CA LEU A 73 5.04 -1.46 4.53
C LEU A 73 5.89 -2.23 3.53
N PHE A 74 5.86 -3.56 3.57
CA PHE A 74 6.56 -4.40 2.60
C PHE A 74 6.12 -4.11 1.16
N LEU A 75 4.81 -3.98 0.92
CA LEU A 75 4.26 -3.65 -0.40
C LEU A 75 4.65 -2.25 -0.85
N VAL A 76 4.73 -1.27 0.06
CA VAL A 76 5.27 0.07 -0.25
C VAL A 76 6.73 -0.05 -0.69
N SER A 77 7.57 -0.80 0.02
CA SER A 77 8.96 -1.03 -0.39
C SER A 77 9.06 -1.76 -1.74
N CYS A 78 8.17 -2.72 -2.03
CA CYS A 78 8.08 -3.32 -3.37
C CYS A 78 7.73 -2.28 -4.44
N ALA A 79 6.78 -1.38 -4.17
CA ALA A 79 6.38 -0.34 -5.10
C ALA A 79 7.52 0.67 -5.36
N GLU A 80 8.20 1.12 -4.30
CA GLU A 80 9.36 2.01 -4.42
C GLU A 80 10.49 1.37 -5.24
N ARG A 81 10.80 0.08 -4.98
CA ARG A 81 11.76 -0.67 -5.79
C ARG A 81 11.31 -0.78 -7.23
N LEU A 82 10.03 -1.06 -7.49
CA LEU A 82 9.53 -1.22 -8.86
C LEU A 82 9.62 0.08 -9.69
N VAL A 83 9.47 1.24 -9.05
CA VAL A 83 9.66 2.56 -9.69
C VAL A 83 11.14 2.85 -9.98
N ASN A 84 12.03 2.58 -9.01
CA ASN A 84 13.46 2.91 -9.14
C ASN A 84 14.24 1.90 -9.97
N THR A 85 13.98 0.60 -9.75
CA THR A 85 14.65 -0.54 -10.38
C THR A 85 13.61 -1.63 -10.66
N PRO A 86 12.95 -1.60 -11.83
CA PRO A 86 11.90 -2.56 -12.15
C PRO A 86 12.40 -4.00 -12.03
N THR A 87 11.81 -4.77 -11.11
CA THR A 87 12.14 -6.18 -10.89
C THR A 87 10.87 -7.02 -10.92
N ASP A 88 10.95 -8.19 -11.57
CA ASP A 88 9.83 -9.14 -11.64
C ASP A 88 9.38 -9.57 -10.24
N HIS A 89 10.33 -9.75 -9.31
CA HIS A 89 10.03 -10.10 -7.92
C HIS A 89 9.09 -9.11 -7.24
N SER A 90 9.38 -7.79 -7.31
CA SER A 90 8.54 -6.79 -6.65
C SER A 90 7.14 -6.72 -7.28
N GLN A 91 7.06 -6.92 -8.60
CA GLN A 91 5.79 -6.99 -9.31
C GLN A 91 4.97 -8.22 -8.90
N ASP A 92 5.62 -9.39 -8.81
CA ASP A 92 5.00 -10.66 -8.45
C ASP A 92 4.48 -10.66 -7.00
N GLU A 93 5.24 -10.08 -6.06
CA GLU A 93 4.79 -9.93 -4.68
C GLU A 93 3.53 -9.05 -4.60
N ILE A 94 3.49 -7.91 -5.32
CA ILE A 94 2.29 -7.07 -5.37
C ILE A 94 1.10 -7.83 -5.95
N PHE A 95 1.29 -8.56 -7.06
CA PHE A 95 0.23 -9.39 -7.65
C PHE A 95 -0.27 -10.47 -6.68
N SER A 96 0.65 -11.18 -6.01
CA SER A 96 0.31 -12.25 -5.07
C SER A 96 -0.59 -11.75 -3.94
N ARG A 97 -0.26 -10.60 -3.33
CA ARG A 97 -1.05 -10.04 -2.21
C ARG A 97 -2.39 -9.47 -2.68
N LEU A 98 -2.43 -8.81 -3.85
CA LEU A 98 -3.69 -8.37 -4.46
C LEU A 98 -4.62 -9.55 -4.76
N ALA A 99 -4.07 -10.63 -5.35
CA ALA A 99 -4.85 -11.82 -5.66
C ALA A 99 -5.36 -12.54 -4.39
N ALA A 100 -4.54 -12.59 -3.33
CA ALA A 100 -4.93 -13.15 -2.04
C ALA A 100 -6.14 -12.41 -1.44
N GLU A 101 -6.05 -11.07 -1.39
CA GLU A 101 -7.12 -10.24 -0.85
C GLU A 101 -8.42 -10.36 -1.67
N LEU A 102 -8.30 -10.37 -3.00
CA LEU A 102 -9.46 -10.48 -3.90
C LEU A 102 -10.16 -11.84 -3.84
N ARG A 103 -9.41 -12.94 -3.64
CA ARG A 103 -9.98 -14.28 -3.47
C ARG A 103 -10.65 -14.47 -2.10
N GLY A 104 -10.18 -13.75 -1.08
CA GLY A 104 -10.75 -13.80 0.27
C GLY A 104 -11.98 -12.89 0.49
N ALA A 105 -12.26 -11.98 -0.45
CA ALA A 105 -13.38 -11.04 -0.33
C ALA A 105 -14.73 -11.70 -0.69
N PRO A 106 -15.83 -11.40 0.03
CA PRO A 106 -17.16 -11.94 -0.28
C PRO A 106 -17.67 -11.54 -1.67
N ASP A 107 -17.37 -10.31 -2.10
CA ASP A 107 -17.63 -9.81 -3.46
C ASP A 107 -16.38 -9.97 -4.36
N GLY A 108 -15.61 -11.03 -4.11
CA GLY A 108 -14.35 -11.31 -4.77
C GLY A 108 -14.50 -11.38 -6.29
N ALA A 109 -13.44 -10.99 -7.00
CA ALA A 109 -13.40 -11.04 -8.45
C ALA A 109 -13.52 -12.48 -8.94
N ASP A 110 -14.33 -12.72 -9.97
CA ASP A 110 -14.41 -14.02 -10.63
C ASP A 110 -13.00 -14.48 -11.05
N ALA A 111 -12.70 -15.77 -10.90
CA ALA A 111 -11.42 -16.36 -11.26
C ALA A 111 -11.06 -16.13 -12.74
N ALA A 112 -12.06 -15.94 -13.60
CA ALA A 112 -11.91 -15.58 -15.01
C ALA A 112 -11.45 -14.12 -15.25
N SER A 113 -11.46 -13.28 -14.20
CA SER A 113 -11.10 -11.87 -14.30
C SER A 113 -9.60 -11.69 -14.53
N TRP A 114 -9.25 -10.64 -15.27
CA TRP A 114 -7.86 -10.16 -15.31
C TRP A 114 -7.63 -9.20 -14.15
N LEU A 115 -6.38 -9.10 -13.71
CA LEU A 115 -5.92 -8.18 -12.68
C LEU A 115 -4.77 -7.35 -13.24
N SER A 116 -4.84 -6.04 -13.07
CA SER A 116 -3.74 -5.12 -13.34
C SER A 116 -3.61 -4.16 -12.16
N PHE A 117 -2.39 -3.69 -11.89
CA PHE A 117 -2.14 -2.67 -10.88
C PHE A 117 -1.31 -1.53 -11.47
N ARG A 118 -1.41 -0.37 -10.83
CA ARG A 118 -0.59 0.80 -11.12
C ARG A 118 -0.09 1.43 -9.83
N LEU A 119 1.04 2.13 -9.92
CA LEU A 119 1.62 2.89 -8.82
C LEU A 119 1.37 4.37 -9.05
N VAL A 120 0.67 4.99 -8.11
CA VAL A 120 0.29 6.41 -8.17
C VAL A 120 0.99 7.17 -7.06
N PHE A 121 1.77 8.17 -7.41
CA PHE A 121 2.35 9.10 -6.47
C PHE A 121 1.40 10.27 -6.30
N VAL A 122 1.10 10.59 -5.04
CA VAL A 122 0.19 11.68 -4.68
C VAL A 122 1.00 12.71 -3.93
N SER A 123 1.27 13.82 -4.58
CA SER A 123 1.90 15.01 -3.98
C SER A 123 0.86 16.10 -3.78
N ARG A 124 1.16 17.01 -2.85
CA ARG A 124 0.42 18.27 -2.72
C ARG A 124 1.37 19.38 -3.14
N GLU A 125 1.05 20.06 -4.22
CA GLU A 125 1.72 21.27 -4.68
C GLU A 125 0.76 22.43 -4.47
N ASP A 126 1.11 23.33 -3.57
CA ASP A 126 0.25 24.41 -3.08
C ASP A 126 -1.12 23.89 -2.57
N GLU A 127 -2.22 24.32 -3.20
CA GLU A 127 -3.57 23.88 -2.88
C GLU A 127 -4.04 22.68 -3.71
N ALA A 128 -3.27 22.28 -4.73
CA ALA A 128 -3.64 21.20 -5.65
C ALA A 128 -3.04 19.85 -5.23
N ILE A 129 -3.87 18.81 -5.25
CA ILE A 129 -3.41 17.43 -5.13
C ILE A 129 -3.06 16.94 -6.53
N GLN A 130 -1.78 16.68 -6.76
CA GLN A 130 -1.30 16.10 -8.01
C GLN A 130 -1.19 14.57 -7.87
N ARG A 131 -1.53 13.88 -8.96
CA ARG A 131 -1.51 12.42 -9.03
C ARG A 131 -0.75 12.01 -10.28
N GLU A 132 0.37 11.34 -10.08
CA GLU A 132 1.23 10.88 -11.16
C GLU A 132 1.29 9.36 -11.18
N VAL A 133 1.07 8.76 -12.35
CA VAL A 133 1.18 7.30 -12.53
C VAL A 133 2.60 6.99 -12.99
N LEU A 134 3.41 6.41 -12.11
CA LEU A 134 4.81 6.09 -12.40
C LEU A 134 5.01 4.67 -12.97
N PHE A 135 4.04 3.79 -12.75
CA PHE A 135 4.09 2.41 -13.23
C PHE A 135 2.69 1.87 -13.49
N GLN A 136 2.53 1.10 -14.56
CA GLN A 136 1.33 0.34 -14.85
C GLN A 136 1.70 -1.06 -15.33
N SER A 137 1.15 -2.09 -14.68
CA SER A 137 1.41 -3.48 -15.02
C SER A 137 0.63 -3.91 -16.27
N ALA A 138 1.20 -4.83 -17.04
CA ALA A 138 0.40 -5.64 -17.94
C ALA A 138 -0.64 -6.46 -17.12
N PRO A 139 -1.87 -6.65 -17.61
CA PRO A 139 -2.85 -7.50 -16.93
C PRO A 139 -2.40 -8.95 -16.89
N ARG A 140 -2.64 -9.62 -15.76
CA ARG A 140 -2.46 -11.06 -15.58
C ARG A 140 -3.79 -11.70 -15.21
N ARG A 141 -4.05 -12.93 -15.62
CA ARG A 141 -5.29 -13.63 -15.20
C ARG A 141 -5.23 -13.88 -13.71
N LEU A 142 -6.34 -13.60 -13.01
CA LEU A 142 -6.39 -13.77 -11.56
C LEU A 142 -6.17 -15.23 -11.15
N ALA A 143 -6.66 -16.19 -11.94
CA ALA A 143 -6.44 -17.62 -11.72
C ALA A 143 -4.96 -18.04 -11.81
N ASP A 144 -4.17 -17.40 -12.66
CA ASP A 144 -2.78 -17.79 -12.94
C ASP A 144 -1.77 -17.22 -11.93
N ILE A 145 -2.22 -16.30 -11.06
CA ILE A 145 -1.37 -15.69 -10.03
C ILE A 145 -1.20 -16.65 -8.86
N THR A 146 0.03 -17.02 -8.56
CA THR A 146 0.38 -17.80 -7.35
C THR A 146 0.22 -16.91 -6.12
N VAL A 147 -0.69 -17.31 -5.22
CA VAL A 147 -0.85 -16.69 -3.90
C VAL A 147 0.10 -17.38 -2.92
N ARG A 148 0.86 -16.59 -2.17
CA ARG A 148 1.83 -17.06 -1.17
C ARG A 148 1.47 -16.58 0.22
#